data_AF-A0A0G4BAF6-F1
#
_entry.id   AF-A0A0G4BAF6-F1
#
_cell.length_a   1.000
_cell.length_b   1.000
_cell.length_c   1.000
_cell.angle_alpha   90.00
_cell.angle_beta   90.00
_cell.angle_gamma   90.00
#
_symmetry.space_group_name_H-M   'P 1'
#
loop_
_entity.id
_entity.type
_entity.pdbx_description
1 polymer ?
#
loop_
_entity_poly.entity_id
_entity_poly.type
_entity_poly.pdbx_seq_one_letter_code
_entity_poly.pdbx_strand_id
1 'polypeptide(L)'
;MLITPHFLTGLAIAKGIPEAAPAAIAAVSSHFVLDAVPHRDTIGGHHLNTANILLVAGDGLLALGLWWWLIPESIRWYALTLGLAANAPDFIEIPGLFWPKWNAIPLMKQFHVWHTDVLQYAREPRGWFIGLLPQGLLVGGLIYLLAH
;
A
#
# COMPACT_ATOMS: atom_id res chain seq x y z
N MET A 1 4.02 3.54 -1.46
CA MET A 1 5.04 2.45 -1.45
C MET A 1 4.57 1.35 -2.42
N LEU A 2 5.26 0.22 -2.60
CA LEU A 2 4.70 -0.91 -3.37
C LEU A 2 3.44 -1.48 -2.68
N ILE A 3 2.55 -2.14 -3.44
CA ILE A 3 1.30 -2.75 -2.97
C ILE A 3 1.58 -3.81 -1.90
N THR A 4 2.56 -4.69 -2.13
CA THR A 4 2.85 -5.83 -1.23
C THR A 4 2.95 -5.44 0.25
N PRO A 5 3.83 -4.51 0.66
CA PRO A 5 3.95 -4.14 2.08
C PRO A 5 2.68 -3.52 2.69
N HIS A 6 1.91 -2.71 1.96
CA HIS A 6 0.60 -2.24 2.44
C HIS A 6 -0.37 -3.40 2.62
N PHE A 7 -0.46 -4.24 1.60
CA PHE A 7 -1.40 -5.34 1.55
C PHE A 7 -1.13 -6.35 2.66
N LEU A 8 0.12 -6.80 2.83
CA LEU A 8 0.54 -7.71 3.90
C LEU A 8 0.30 -7.12 5.30
N THR A 9 0.46 -5.79 5.46
CA THR A 9 0.15 -5.13 6.74
C THR A 9 -1.34 -5.24 7.06
N GLY A 10 -2.22 -5.02 6.07
CA GLY A 10 -3.66 -5.26 6.23
C GLY A 10 -3.99 -6.71 6.58
N LEU A 11 -3.30 -7.69 5.97
CA LEU A 11 -3.45 -9.10 6.34
C LEU A 11 -3.06 -9.37 7.80
N ALA A 12 -1.93 -8.80 8.25
CA ALA A 12 -1.45 -8.97 9.62
C ALA A 12 -2.41 -8.34 10.63
N ILE A 13 -2.99 -7.19 10.31
CA ILE A 13 -4.04 -6.55 11.10
C ILE A 13 -5.26 -7.47 11.21
N ALA A 14 -5.69 -8.09 10.11
CA ALA A 14 -6.82 -9.03 10.14
C ALA A 14 -6.57 -10.26 11.01
N LYS A 15 -5.32 -10.74 11.06
CA LYS A 15 -4.92 -11.86 11.94
C LYS A 15 -4.92 -11.45 13.42
N GLY A 16 -4.54 -10.21 13.73
CA GLY A 16 -4.42 -9.71 15.10
C GLY A 16 -5.69 -9.06 15.67
N ILE A 17 -6.61 -8.59 14.84
CA ILE A 17 -7.80 -7.83 15.26
C ILE A 17 -9.06 -8.44 14.62
N PRO A 18 -9.85 -9.24 15.37
CA PRO A 18 -11.04 -9.88 14.84
C PRO A 18 -12.21 -8.90 14.63
N GLU A 19 -12.25 -7.79 15.35
CA GLU A 19 -13.32 -6.80 15.21
C GLU A 19 -13.14 -5.93 13.95
N ALA A 20 -14.15 -5.96 13.08
CA ALA A 20 -14.06 -5.33 11.76
C ALA A 20 -13.77 -3.81 11.80
N ALA A 21 -14.43 -3.07 12.69
CA ALA A 21 -14.30 -1.60 12.75
C ALA A 21 -12.88 -1.13 13.15
N PRO A 22 -12.30 -1.55 14.29
CA PRO A 22 -10.94 -1.15 14.64
C PRO A 22 -9.91 -1.68 13.64
N ALA A 23 -10.13 -2.88 13.08
CA ALA A 23 -9.21 -3.44 12.09
C ALA A 23 -9.22 -2.66 10.76
N ALA A 24 -10.41 -2.23 10.29
CA ALA A 24 -10.52 -1.37 9.11
C ALA A 24 -9.84 0.00 9.33
N ILE A 25 -10.06 0.63 10.49
CA ILE A 25 -9.40 1.90 10.85
C ILE A 25 -7.88 1.71 10.87
N ALA A 26 -7.40 0.65 11.50
CA ALA A 26 -5.97 0.33 11.56
C ALA A 26 -5.39 0.06 10.17
N ALA A 27 -6.09 -0.69 9.31
CA ALA A 27 -5.64 -1.01 7.97
C ALA A 27 -5.48 0.24 7.11
N VAL A 28 -6.50 1.09 7.03
CA VAL A 28 -6.43 2.36 6.28
C VAL A 28 -5.35 3.28 6.86
N SER A 29 -5.27 3.39 8.19
CA SER A 29 -4.28 4.27 8.83
C SER A 29 -2.84 3.77 8.63
N SER A 30 -2.64 2.46 8.55
CA SER A 30 -1.33 1.86 8.32
C SER A 30 -0.71 2.31 6.99
N HIS A 31 -1.55 2.59 5.98
CA HIS A 31 -1.10 3.12 4.70
C HIS A 31 -0.19 4.35 4.87
N PHE A 32 -0.66 5.35 5.61
CA PHE A 32 0.06 6.60 5.81
C PHE A 32 1.33 6.44 6.65
N VAL A 33 1.32 5.51 7.62
CA VAL A 33 2.51 5.19 8.41
C VAL A 33 3.59 4.57 7.52
N LEU A 34 3.20 3.66 6.64
CA LEU A 34 4.11 2.98 5.74
C LEU A 34 4.64 3.91 4.65
N ASP A 35 3.81 4.81 4.13
CA ASP A 35 4.23 5.78 3.13
C ASP A 35 5.17 6.87 3.67
N ALA A 36 5.22 7.06 4.99
CA ALA A 36 6.24 7.92 5.61
C ALA A 36 7.65 7.31 5.60
N VAL A 37 7.78 6.00 5.31
CA VAL A 37 9.08 5.35 5.07
C VAL A 37 9.57 5.78 3.70
N PRO A 38 10.82 6.28 3.54
CA PRO A 38 11.37 6.59 2.23
C PRO A 38 11.20 5.41 1.29
N HIS A 39 10.68 5.63 0.09
CA HIS A 39 10.45 4.55 -0.87
C HIS A 39 10.43 5.08 -2.29
N ARG A 40 10.44 4.15 -3.25
CA ARG A 40 10.27 4.42 -4.67
C ARG A 40 9.19 3.50 -5.20
N ASP A 41 8.18 4.09 -5.79
CA ASP A 41 6.99 3.44 -6.32
C ASP A 41 6.94 3.40 -7.85
N THR A 42 7.89 4.08 -8.53
CA THR A 42 7.94 4.19 -9.99
C THR A 42 9.35 4.04 -10.56
N ILE A 43 9.45 3.49 -11.77
CA ILE A 43 10.66 3.40 -12.58
C ILE A 43 10.65 4.57 -13.58
N GLY A 44 11.73 5.37 -13.56
CA GLY A 44 11.80 6.62 -14.31
C GLY A 44 11.04 7.73 -13.59
N GLY A 45 9.77 7.94 -13.92
CA GLY A 45 8.91 8.97 -13.33
C GLY A 45 7.45 8.54 -13.14
N HIS A 46 6.61 9.45 -12.61
CA HIS A 46 5.23 9.22 -12.16
C HIS A 46 4.18 9.06 -13.28
N HIS A 47 4.62 8.76 -14.51
CA HIS A 47 3.74 8.62 -15.67
C HIS A 47 3.45 7.15 -15.96
N LEU A 48 2.28 6.90 -16.52
CA LEU A 48 1.86 5.57 -16.96
C LEU A 48 2.76 5.11 -18.11
N ASN A 49 3.61 4.12 -17.82
CA ASN A 49 4.52 3.51 -18.78
C ASN A 49 4.57 2.00 -18.55
N THR A 50 5.01 1.24 -19.55
CA THR A 50 5.02 -0.23 -19.48
C THR A 50 5.81 -0.76 -18.28
N ALA A 51 6.93 -0.13 -17.89
CA ALA A 51 7.71 -0.57 -16.75
C ALA A 51 6.94 -0.40 -15.43
N ASN A 52 6.27 0.74 -15.24
CA ASN A 52 5.41 0.99 -14.07
C ASN A 52 4.21 0.05 -14.04
N ILE A 53 3.57 -0.22 -15.19
CA ILE A 53 2.46 -1.19 -15.27
C ILE A 53 2.93 -2.59 -14.87
N LEU A 54 4.07 -3.04 -15.40
CA LEU A 54 4.61 -4.36 -15.08
C LEU A 54 5.05 -4.46 -13.61
N LEU A 55 5.63 -3.39 -13.05
CA LEU A 55 5.98 -3.32 -11.62
C LEU A 55 4.73 -3.48 -10.76
N VAL A 56 3.69 -2.67 -10.99
CA VAL A 56 2.42 -2.71 -10.24
C VAL A 56 1.72 -4.05 -10.40
N ALA A 57 1.63 -4.59 -11.63
CA ALA A 57 1.00 -5.88 -11.88
C ALA A 57 1.78 -7.03 -11.22
N GLY A 58 3.10 -7.05 -11.34
CA GLY A 58 3.95 -8.06 -10.73
C GLY A 58 3.88 -8.04 -9.20
N ASP A 59 3.95 -6.85 -8.61
CA ASP A 59 3.84 -6.67 -7.16
C ASP A 59 2.44 -7.02 -6.63
N GLY A 60 1.38 -6.63 -7.35
CA GLY A 60 0.01 -7.05 -7.03
C GLY A 60 -0.20 -8.55 -7.09
N LEU A 61 0.37 -9.24 -8.10
CA LEU A 61 0.34 -10.70 -8.19
C LEU A 61 1.12 -11.37 -7.06
N LEU A 62 2.26 -10.80 -6.67
CA LEU A 62 3.03 -11.27 -5.51
C LEU A 62 2.19 -11.15 -4.23
N ALA A 63 1.58 -9.98 -3.97
CA ALA A 63 0.73 -9.74 -2.81
C ALA A 63 -0.43 -10.75 -2.73
N LEU A 64 -1.13 -10.98 -3.85
CA LEU A 64 -2.22 -11.95 -3.93
C LEU A 64 -1.74 -13.40 -3.76
N GLY A 65 -0.58 -13.75 -4.31
CA GLY A 65 0.03 -15.07 -4.13
C GLY A 65 0.39 -15.34 -2.65
N LEU A 66 1.00 -14.36 -1.99
CA LEU A 66 1.34 -14.45 -0.56
C LEU A 66 0.09 -14.53 0.31
N TRP A 67 -0.95 -13.76 0.01
CA TRP A 67 -2.24 -13.86 0.70
C TRP A 67 -2.85 -15.26 0.62
N TRP A 68 -2.91 -15.81 -0.59
CA TRP A 68 -3.49 -17.13 -0.81
C TRP A 68 -2.72 -18.21 -0.04
N TRP A 69 -1.39 -18.09 -0.01
CA TRP A 69 -0.52 -19.08 0.61
C TRP A 69 -0.44 -18.96 2.14
N LEU A 70 -0.36 -17.75 2.69
CA LEU A 70 -0.10 -17.52 4.11
C LEU A 70 -1.36 -17.46 4.97
N ILE A 71 -2.52 -17.12 4.40
CA ILE A 71 -3.73 -16.87 5.21
C ILE A 71 -4.63 -18.12 5.27
N PRO A 72 -4.99 -18.58 6.49
CA PRO A 72 -5.87 -19.72 6.63
C PRO A 72 -7.27 -19.40 6.13
N GLU A 73 -7.96 -20.43 5.65
CA GLU A 73 -9.25 -20.31 4.97
C GLU A 73 -10.32 -19.62 5.84
N SER A 74 -10.28 -19.82 7.15
CA SER A 74 -11.25 -19.26 8.11
C SER A 74 -11.31 -17.73 8.13
N ILE A 75 -10.22 -17.04 7.81
CA ILE A 75 -10.14 -15.57 7.80
C ILE A 75 -9.77 -15.00 6.43
N ARG A 76 -9.61 -15.83 5.40
CA ARG A 76 -9.00 -15.45 4.12
C ARG A 76 -9.64 -14.22 3.48
N TRP A 77 -10.97 -14.19 3.43
CA TRP A 77 -11.72 -13.10 2.79
C TRP A 77 -11.77 -11.82 3.65
N TYR A 78 -11.81 -11.99 4.97
CA TYR A 78 -11.68 -10.87 5.90
C TYR A 78 -10.30 -10.21 5.76
N ALA A 79 -9.25 -11.03 5.73
CA ALA A 79 -7.89 -10.57 5.51
C ALA A 79 -7.72 -9.90 4.14
N LEU A 80 -8.27 -10.48 3.06
CA LEU A 80 -8.28 -9.83 1.73
C LEU A 80 -8.89 -8.42 1.81
N THR A 81 -10.02 -8.29 2.50
CA THR A 81 -10.71 -7.01 2.64
C THR A 81 -9.83 -5.97 3.34
N LEU A 82 -9.11 -6.36 4.40
CA LEU A 82 -8.21 -5.43 5.09
C LEU A 82 -6.92 -5.16 4.30
N GLY A 83 -6.40 -6.13 3.56
CA GLY A 83 -5.29 -5.93 2.63
C GLY A 83 -5.64 -4.90 1.55
N LEU A 84 -6.86 -4.97 1.00
CA LEU A 84 -7.38 -3.98 0.07
C LEU A 84 -7.62 -2.63 0.77
N ALA A 85 -8.15 -2.61 1.99
CA ALA A 85 -8.37 -1.39 2.74
C ALA A 85 -7.06 -0.62 3.03
N ALA A 86 -5.96 -1.34 3.28
CA ALA A 86 -4.63 -0.74 3.44
C ALA A 86 -4.07 -0.11 2.14
N ASN A 87 -4.66 -0.41 0.97
CA ASN A 87 -4.34 0.21 -0.33
C ASN A 87 -5.43 1.18 -0.81
N ALA A 88 -6.53 1.32 -0.06
CA ALA A 88 -7.65 2.17 -0.46
C ALA A 88 -7.26 3.64 -0.71
N PRO A 89 -6.33 4.26 0.06
CA PRO A 89 -5.87 5.61 -0.23
C PRO A 89 -5.32 5.77 -1.66
N ASP A 90 -4.50 4.83 -2.14
CA ASP A 90 -4.00 4.85 -3.53
C ASP A 90 -5.11 4.66 -4.56
N PHE A 91 -6.11 3.82 -4.25
CA PHE A 91 -7.24 3.60 -5.16
C PHE A 91 -8.10 4.84 -5.36
N ILE A 92 -8.13 5.75 -4.38
CA ILE A 92 -8.82 7.04 -4.50
C ILE A 92 -8.12 7.93 -5.55
N GLU A 93 -6.83 7.77 -5.79
CA GLU A 93 -6.06 8.54 -6.78
C GLU A 93 -6.14 7.97 -8.21
N ILE A 94 -6.48 6.68 -8.37
CA ILE A 94 -6.57 6.01 -9.69
C ILE A 94 -7.43 6.77 -10.72
N PRO A 95 -8.63 7.30 -10.38
CA PRO A 95 -9.42 8.06 -11.34
C PRO A 95 -8.66 9.26 -11.93
N GLY A 96 -7.72 9.87 -11.19
CA GLY A 96 -6.88 10.97 -11.66
C GLY A 96 -5.97 10.60 -12.83
N LEU A 97 -5.66 9.31 -13.01
CA LEU A 97 -4.88 8.81 -14.14
C LEU A 97 -5.64 8.90 -15.47
N PHE A 98 -6.97 8.85 -15.45
CA PHE A 98 -7.82 8.82 -16.65
C PHE A 98 -8.72 10.04 -16.77
N TRP A 99 -8.98 10.74 -15.67
CA TRP A 99 -9.84 11.92 -15.60
C TRP A 99 -9.12 13.06 -14.88
N PRO A 100 -8.40 13.94 -15.60
CA PRO A 100 -7.60 15.01 -14.99
C PRO A 100 -8.39 15.98 -14.10
N LYS A 101 -9.71 16.08 -14.27
CA LYS A 101 -10.57 16.91 -13.41
C LYS A 101 -10.77 16.32 -12.01
N TRP A 102 -10.44 15.05 -11.79
CA TRP A 102 -10.49 14.42 -10.47
C TRP A 102 -9.66 15.21 -9.45
N ASN A 103 -8.41 15.52 -9.80
CA ASN A 103 -7.48 16.29 -8.96
C ASN A 103 -7.84 17.79 -8.87
N ALA A 104 -8.86 18.24 -9.59
CA ALA A 104 -9.40 19.60 -9.47
C ALA A 104 -10.53 19.70 -8.43
N ILE A 105 -11.12 18.57 -8.00
CA ILE A 105 -12.11 18.54 -6.92
C ILE A 105 -11.42 18.97 -5.63
N PRO A 106 -11.91 19.96 -4.86
CA PRO A 106 -11.18 20.51 -3.72
C PRO A 106 -10.72 19.47 -2.69
N LEU A 107 -11.59 18.51 -2.36
CA LEU A 107 -11.26 17.43 -1.43
C LEU A 107 -10.15 16.51 -1.98
N MET A 108 -10.24 16.11 -3.25
CA MET A 108 -9.23 15.26 -3.88
C MET A 108 -7.91 15.99 -4.06
N LYS A 109 -7.96 17.27 -4.41
CA LYS A 109 -6.76 18.12 -4.48
C LYS A 109 -6.07 18.20 -3.11
N GLN A 110 -6.83 18.44 -2.04
CA GLN A 110 -6.29 18.51 -0.69
C GLN A 110 -5.70 17.17 -0.25
N PHE A 111 -6.44 16.08 -0.51
CA PHE A 111 -5.98 14.74 -0.22
C PHE A 111 -4.69 14.41 -0.98
N HIS A 112 -4.65 14.63 -2.29
CA HIS A 112 -3.49 14.44 -3.15
C HIS A 112 -2.27 15.17 -2.61
N VAL A 113 -2.36 16.50 -2.40
CA VAL A 113 -1.24 17.31 -1.90
C VAL A 113 -0.75 16.83 -0.53
N TRP A 114 -1.66 16.46 0.38
CA TRP A 114 -1.25 15.96 1.69
C TRP A 114 -0.60 14.56 1.60
N HIS A 115 -1.19 13.66 0.82
CA HIS A 115 -0.71 12.28 0.68
C HIS A 115 0.62 12.24 -0.06
N THR A 116 0.75 12.93 -1.20
CA THR A 116 1.96 12.89 -2.02
C THR A 116 3.01 13.89 -1.55
N ASP A 117 2.69 15.19 -1.54
CA ASP A 117 3.70 16.23 -1.30
C ASP A 117 4.15 16.32 0.17
N VAL A 118 3.22 16.12 1.11
CA VAL A 118 3.50 16.26 2.57
C VAL A 118 3.93 14.95 3.21
N LEU A 119 3.40 13.81 2.77
CA LEU A 119 3.67 12.52 3.40
C LEU A 119 4.66 11.69 2.58
N GLN A 120 4.32 11.35 1.33
CA GLN A 120 5.08 10.41 0.50
C GLN A 120 6.44 10.98 0.03
N TYR A 121 6.48 12.25 -0.37
CA TYR A 121 7.65 12.87 -1.02
C TYR A 121 8.30 14.01 -0.22
N ALA A 122 7.80 14.32 0.98
CA ALA A 122 8.40 15.35 1.84
C ALA A 122 9.85 15.03 2.23
N ARG A 123 10.24 13.77 2.21
CA ARG A 123 11.62 13.32 2.35
C ARG A 123 12.12 12.96 0.96
N GLU A 124 12.78 13.91 0.30
CA GLU A 124 13.21 13.86 -1.11
C GLU A 124 13.47 12.43 -1.65
N PRO A 125 13.05 12.12 -2.89
CA PRO A 125 13.21 10.81 -3.51
C PRO A 125 14.65 10.27 -3.48
N ARG A 126 15.66 11.11 -3.32
CA ARG A 126 17.09 10.74 -3.31
C ARG A 126 17.45 9.74 -2.20
N GLY A 127 16.68 9.66 -1.11
CA GLY A 127 16.92 8.73 0.00
C GLY A 127 16.20 7.38 -0.11
N TRP A 128 15.49 7.10 -1.21
CA TRP A 128 14.62 5.92 -1.34
C TRP A 128 15.34 4.59 -1.07
N PHE A 129 16.62 4.49 -1.41
CA PHE A 129 17.44 3.29 -1.21
C PHE A 129 17.63 2.95 0.26
N ILE A 130 17.68 3.95 1.15
CA ILE A 130 17.74 3.76 2.61
C ILE A 130 16.44 3.08 3.09
N GLY A 131 15.35 3.35 2.38
CA GLY A 131 14.05 2.74 2.56
C GLY A 131 13.93 1.27 2.21
N LEU A 132 14.85 0.73 1.40
CA LEU A 132 14.80 -0.68 1.00
C LEU A 132 15.00 -1.62 2.19
N LEU A 133 15.91 -1.27 3.11
CA LEU A 133 16.15 -2.06 4.30
C LEU A 133 14.92 -2.15 5.22
N PRO A 134 14.30 -1.04 5.68
CA PRO A 134 13.10 -1.11 6.51
C PRO A 134 11.93 -1.77 5.78
N GLN A 135 11.78 -1.58 4.46
CA GLN A 135 10.75 -2.31 3.69
C GLN A 135 11.02 -3.81 3.64
N GLY A 136 12.26 -4.24 3.39
CA GLY A 136 12.64 -5.65 3.39
C GLY A 136 12.44 -6.32 4.75
N LEU A 137 12.82 -5.62 5.83
CA LEU A 137 12.60 -6.09 7.20
C LEU A 137 11.11 -6.17 7.53
N LEU A 138 10.33 -5.16 7.12
CA LEU A 138 8.87 -5.16 7.30
C LEU A 138 8.22 -6.33 6.56
N VAL A 139 8.50 -6.50 5.27
CA VAL A 139 7.92 -7.60 4.46
C VAL A 139 8.33 -8.95 5.02
N GLY A 140 9.62 -9.15 5.33
CA GLY A 140 10.09 -10.39 5.94
C GLY A 140 9.44 -10.68 7.30
N GLY A 141 9.31 -9.66 8.14
CA GLY A 141 8.63 -9.76 9.43
C GLY A 141 7.14 -10.07 9.30
N LEU A 142 6.45 -9.44 8.35
CA LEU A 142 5.04 -9.71 8.06
C LEU A 142 4.83 -11.13 7.53
N ILE A 143 5.69 -11.61 6.61
CA ILE A 143 5.63 -12.99 6.13
C ILE A 143 5.82 -13.97 7.29
N TYR A 144 6.82 -13.74 8.15
CA TYR A 144 7.07 -14.56 9.32
C TYR A 144 5.86 -14.59 10.28
N LEU A 145 5.30 -13.41 10.59
CA LEU A 145 4.13 -13.25 11.46
C LEU A 145 2.86 -13.88 10.88
N LEU A 146 2.69 -13.83 9.56
CA LEU A 146 1.51 -14.42 8.92
C LEU A 146 1.62 -15.95 8.88
N ALA A 147 2.82 -16.48 8.65
CA ALA A 147 3.09 -17.91 8.61
C ALA A 147 3.00 -18.63 9.97
N HIS A 148 3.11 -17.90 11.10
CA HIS A 148 3.06 -18.43 12.46
C HIS A 148 1.95 -17.74 13.25
#